data_AF-A0A1J5TFK5-F1
#
_entry.id   AF-A0A1J5TFK5-F1
#
_cell.length_a   1.000
_cell.length_b   1.000
_cell.length_c   1.000
_cell.angle_alpha   90.00
_cell.angle_beta   90.00
_cell.angle_gamma   90.00
#
_symmetry.space_group_name_H-M   'P 1'
#
loop_
_entity.id
_entity.type
_entity.pdbx_description
1 polymer ?
#
loop_
_entity_poly.entity_id
_entity_poly.type
_entity_poly.pdbx_seq_one_letter_code
_entity_poly.pdbx_strand_id
1 'polypeptide(L)'
;MTKASPTLCALASVLYLAMFSGGCAFDIVSVKQRPTAFSQMGEPGPLMVLQYEATVGIGTGFTTTLKRGTTWRIVGRIPAGDVYETRDQVVTVEASNIHEARPVINNGAVVGFYLPVERTFVRASEAVPVTFQISH
;
A
#
# COMPACT_ATOMS: atom_id res chain seq x y z
N MET A 1 -40.89 -52.25 32.03
CA MET A 1 -40.93 -51.34 30.86
C MET A 1 -40.14 -50.10 31.20
N THR A 2 -38.95 -50.00 30.62
CA THR A 2 -37.85 -49.08 30.93
C THR A 2 -38.16 -47.65 30.44
N LYS A 3 -38.19 -46.67 31.36
CA LYS A 3 -38.34 -45.24 31.04
C LYS A 3 -36.95 -44.62 30.99
N ALA A 4 -36.54 -44.17 29.81
CA ALA A 4 -35.20 -43.63 29.54
C ALA A 4 -34.93 -42.37 30.38
N SER A 5 -33.74 -42.31 30.97
CA SER A 5 -33.27 -41.25 31.86
C SER A 5 -32.90 -39.97 31.07
N PRO A 6 -33.27 -38.76 31.54
CA PRO A 6 -33.08 -37.50 30.82
C PRO A 6 -31.60 -37.08 30.66
N THR A 7 -30.66 -37.79 31.28
CA THR A 7 -29.22 -37.48 31.26
C THR A 7 -28.53 -37.71 29.91
N LEU A 8 -29.08 -38.54 29.02
CA LEU A 8 -28.49 -38.77 27.69
C LEU A 8 -28.68 -37.59 26.73
N CYS A 9 -29.72 -36.77 26.90
CA CYS A 9 -29.96 -35.61 26.03
C CYS A 9 -28.94 -34.49 26.25
N ALA A 10 -28.45 -34.32 27.49
CA ALA A 10 -27.56 -33.22 27.84
C ALA A 10 -26.13 -33.38 27.28
N LEU A 11 -25.65 -34.62 27.12
CA LEU A 11 -24.29 -34.89 26.62
C LEU A 11 -24.17 -34.69 25.10
N ALA A 12 -25.27 -34.88 24.35
CA ALA A 12 -25.29 -34.65 22.90
C ALA A 12 -25.17 -33.15 22.55
N SER A 13 -25.71 -32.27 23.39
CA SER A 13 -25.69 -30.82 23.17
C SER A 13 -24.31 -30.19 23.38
N VAL A 14 -23.48 -30.75 24.27
CA VAL A 14 -22.13 -30.22 24.55
C VAL A 14 -21.14 -30.56 23.42
N LEU A 15 -21.31 -31.71 22.75
CA LEU A 15 -20.44 -32.10 21.64
C LEU A 15 -20.69 -31.29 20.35
N TYR A 16 -21.91 -30.78 20.15
CA TYR A 16 -22.26 -30.01 18.95
C TYR A 16 -21.65 -28.60 18.95
N LEU A 17 -21.36 -28.03 20.12
CA LEU A 17 -20.82 -26.67 20.25
C LEU A 17 -19.31 -26.58 19.95
N ALA A 18 -18.60 -27.71 19.91
CA ALA A 18 -17.16 -27.76 19.62
C ALA A 18 -16.83 -27.80 18.11
N MET A 19 -17.84 -27.93 17.23
CA MET A 19 -17.65 -28.11 15.78
C MET A 19 -17.66 -26.81 14.95
N PHE A 20 -17.82 -25.64 15.57
CA PHE A 20 -17.98 -24.36 14.84
C PHE A 20 -16.80 -23.37 14.99
N SER A 21 -15.65 -23.80 15.50
CA SER A 21 -14.44 -22.97 15.53
C SER A 21 -13.54 -23.16 14.30
N GLY A 22 -14.13 -23.41 13.14
CA GLY A 22 -13.47 -23.26 11.85
C GLY A 22 -13.35 -21.78 11.48
N GLY A 23 -12.62 -21.00 12.29
CA GLY A 23 -12.26 -19.64 11.93
C GLY A 23 -11.29 -19.69 10.75
N CYS A 24 -11.76 -19.36 9.54
CA CYS A 24 -10.89 -19.15 8.40
C CYS A 24 -9.84 -18.10 8.80
N ALA A 25 -8.57 -18.47 8.74
CA ALA A 25 -7.48 -17.51 8.81
C ALA A 25 -7.66 -16.54 7.61
N PHE A 26 -8.19 -15.35 7.87
CA PHE A 26 -8.12 -14.28 6.89
C PHE A 26 -6.64 -13.88 6.78
N ASP A 27 -5.99 -14.31 5.71
CA ASP A 27 -4.65 -13.85 5.37
C ASP A 27 -4.78 -12.43 4.81
N ILE A 28 -4.67 -11.45 5.71
CA ILE A 28 -4.78 -10.03 5.39
C ILE A 28 -3.44 -9.61 4.78
N VAL A 29 -3.42 -9.41 3.47
CA VAL A 29 -2.27 -8.83 2.77
C VAL A 29 -2.14 -7.36 3.19
N SER A 30 -1.24 -7.10 4.14
CA SER A 30 -0.98 -5.75 4.62
C SER A 30 0.25 -5.13 3.94
N VAL A 31 0.18 -3.82 3.72
CA VAL A 31 1.32 -3.06 3.24
C VAL A 31 2.41 -3.04 4.31
N LYS A 32 3.65 -3.40 3.97
CA LYS A 32 4.80 -3.31 4.88
C LYS A 32 5.25 -1.85 5.06
N GLN A 33 4.50 -1.10 5.84
CA GLN A 33 4.74 0.31 6.13
C GLN A 33 5.89 0.50 7.14
N ARG A 34 6.75 1.50 6.89
CA ARG A 34 7.82 1.91 7.81
C ARG A 34 7.64 3.38 8.18
N PRO A 35 7.41 3.74 9.46
CA PRO A 35 7.35 5.13 9.88
C PRO A 35 8.58 5.92 9.39
N THR A 36 8.35 7.13 8.88
CA THR A 36 9.44 7.92 8.31
C THR A 36 9.24 9.42 8.54
N ALA A 37 10.35 10.12 8.74
CA ALA A 37 10.34 11.58 8.87
C ALA A 37 10.29 12.21 7.47
N PHE A 38 9.27 13.03 7.23
CA PHE A 38 9.12 13.82 6.02
C PHE A 38 9.67 15.23 6.24
N SER A 39 10.61 15.64 5.39
CA SER A 39 11.14 17.00 5.33
C SER A 39 10.53 17.71 4.12
N GLN A 40 9.72 18.74 4.37
CA GLN A 40 9.10 19.52 3.31
C GLN A 40 10.14 20.38 2.58
N MET A 41 10.01 20.52 1.27
CA MET A 41 10.81 21.51 0.53
C MET A 41 10.32 22.92 0.82
N GLY A 42 11.27 23.84 1.06
CA GLY A 42 10.96 25.25 1.32
C GLY A 42 10.47 26.00 0.08
N GLU A 43 10.96 25.63 -1.10
CA GLU A 43 10.55 26.21 -2.39
C GLU A 43 9.98 25.12 -3.31
N PRO A 44 8.94 25.40 -4.11
CA PRO A 44 8.42 24.43 -5.06
C PRO A 44 9.46 24.10 -6.14
N GLY A 45 9.72 22.81 -6.36
CA GLY A 45 10.56 22.35 -7.48
C GLY A 45 9.91 22.63 -8.85
N PRO A 46 10.67 22.46 -9.95
CA PRO A 46 10.11 22.57 -11.30
C PRO A 46 9.02 21.53 -11.54
N LEU A 47 8.07 21.85 -12.41
CA LEU A 47 7.11 20.89 -12.91
C LEU A 47 7.79 20.01 -13.96
N MET A 48 7.56 18.71 -13.87
CA MET A 48 8.15 17.73 -14.77
C MET A 48 7.10 16.74 -15.27
N VAL A 49 7.18 16.34 -16.53
CA VAL A 49 6.26 15.41 -17.16
C VAL A 49 6.91 14.03 -17.27
N LEU A 50 6.23 13.00 -16.74
CA LEU A 50 6.66 11.62 -16.85
C LEU A 50 6.57 11.14 -18.31
N GLN A 51 7.68 10.67 -18.87
CA GLN A 51 7.82 10.36 -20.30
C GLN A 51 7.30 8.98 -20.70
N TYR A 52 7.33 8.03 -19.76
CA TYR A 52 6.90 6.66 -20.00
C TYR A 52 6.08 6.19 -18.82
N GLU A 53 5.10 5.34 -19.09
CA GLU A 53 4.34 4.70 -18.03
C GLU A 53 5.26 3.81 -17.19
N ALA A 54 5.07 3.82 -15.87
CA ALA A 54 5.81 2.98 -14.94
C ALA A 54 4.83 2.19 -14.07
N THR A 55 4.99 0.87 -14.03
CA THR A 55 4.16 -0.02 -13.21
C THR A 55 4.97 -0.49 -12.01
N VAL A 56 4.52 -0.14 -10.81
CA VAL A 56 5.28 -0.37 -9.57
C VAL A 56 4.48 -1.29 -8.64
N GLY A 57 5.07 -2.43 -8.29
CA GLY A 57 4.53 -3.33 -7.27
C GLY A 57 5.13 -3.06 -5.89
N ILE A 58 4.38 -3.37 -4.83
CA ILE A 58 4.82 -3.28 -3.42
C ILE A 58 4.81 -4.63 -2.70
N GLY A 59 4.67 -5.73 -3.45
CA GLY A 59 4.70 -7.09 -2.92
C GLY A 59 3.37 -7.60 -2.38
N THR A 60 2.26 -6.92 -2.72
CA THR A 60 0.89 -7.27 -2.31
C THR A 60 0.12 -8.03 -3.39
N GLY A 61 0.71 -8.26 -4.56
CA GLY A 61 0.04 -8.82 -5.75
C GLY A 61 -0.65 -7.78 -6.62
N PHE A 62 -0.88 -6.57 -6.09
CA PHE A 62 -1.37 -5.42 -6.85
C PHE A 62 -0.21 -4.54 -7.34
N THR A 63 -0.48 -3.76 -8.38
CA THR A 63 0.48 -2.80 -8.94
C THR A 63 -0.15 -1.43 -9.10
N THR A 64 0.67 -0.41 -8.93
CA THR A 64 0.29 0.98 -9.14
C THR A 64 0.88 1.44 -10.48
N THR A 65 0.02 1.81 -11.41
CA THR A 65 0.42 2.39 -12.70
C THR A 65 0.57 3.91 -12.57
N LEU A 66 1.76 4.40 -12.89
CA LEU A 66 2.13 5.81 -12.98
C LEU A 66 2.03 6.21 -14.45
N LYS A 67 1.02 6.99 -14.80
CA LYS A 67 0.62 7.20 -16.21
C LYS A 67 1.61 8.12 -16.91
N ARG A 68 1.96 7.79 -18.16
CA ARG A 68 2.69 8.71 -19.06
C ARG A 68 1.97 10.06 -19.15
N GLY A 69 2.72 11.14 -19.24
CA GLY A 69 2.19 12.49 -19.46
C GLY A 69 1.73 13.17 -18.18
N THR A 70 1.85 12.51 -17.03
CA THR A 70 1.49 13.10 -15.74
C THR A 70 2.52 14.12 -15.30
N THR A 71 2.06 15.20 -14.70
CA THR A 71 2.86 16.33 -14.23
C THR A 71 3.19 16.20 -12.75
N TRP A 72 4.48 16.21 -12.42
CA TRP A 72 5.03 15.88 -11.12
C TRP A 72 5.84 17.06 -10.59
N ARG A 73 5.95 17.15 -9.27
CA ARG A 73 6.83 18.11 -8.59
C ARG A 73 7.37 17.52 -7.31
N ILE A 74 8.64 17.79 -6.98
CA ILE A 74 9.20 17.45 -5.67
C ILE A 74 8.50 18.30 -4.60
N VAL A 75 8.00 17.64 -3.55
CA VAL A 75 7.36 18.30 -2.40
C VAL A 75 8.13 18.12 -1.09
N GLY A 76 9.07 17.18 -1.06
CA GLY A 76 9.90 16.96 0.12
C GLY A 76 10.83 15.76 -0.03
N ARG A 77 11.42 15.35 1.08
CA ARG A 77 12.36 14.24 1.17
C ARG A 77 12.06 13.35 2.36
N ILE A 78 12.37 12.08 2.20
CA ILE A 78 12.47 11.09 3.26
C ILE A 78 13.84 10.39 3.13
N PRO A 79 14.31 9.61 4.12
CA PRO A 79 15.59 8.90 4.02
C PRO A 79 15.71 7.98 2.79
N ALA A 80 14.59 7.53 2.21
CA ALA A 80 14.58 6.68 1.02
C ALA A 80 14.79 7.45 -0.30
N GLY A 81 14.51 8.77 -0.36
CA GLY A 81 14.59 9.57 -1.58
C GLY A 81 13.73 10.83 -1.58
N ASP A 82 13.63 11.44 -2.75
CA ASP A 82 12.79 12.61 -3.01
C ASP A 82 11.33 12.17 -3.18
N VAL A 83 10.40 12.86 -2.51
CA VAL A 83 8.97 12.61 -2.56
C VAL A 83 8.33 13.54 -3.58
N TYR A 84 7.60 12.96 -4.53
CA TYR A 84 6.92 13.67 -5.60
C TYR A 84 5.42 13.71 -5.38
N GLU A 85 4.82 14.84 -5.71
CA GLU A 85 3.38 15.01 -5.86
C GLU A 85 3.01 15.04 -7.34
N THR A 86 1.99 14.27 -7.70
CA THR A 86 1.39 14.22 -9.03
C THR A 86 0.21 15.19 -9.09
N ARG A 87 0.13 16.02 -10.14
CA ARG A 87 -0.90 17.07 -10.24
C ARG A 87 -2.19 16.61 -10.93
N ASP A 88 -2.05 15.68 -11.86
CA ASP A 88 -3.08 15.22 -12.80
C ASP A 88 -3.38 13.71 -12.67
N GLN A 89 -2.82 13.08 -11.64
CA GLN A 89 -3.12 11.72 -11.23
C GLN A 89 -3.18 11.67 -9.70
N VAL A 90 -4.24 11.09 -9.14
CA VAL A 90 -4.22 10.62 -7.75
C VAL A 90 -3.54 9.25 -7.75
N VAL A 91 -2.45 9.12 -7.00
CA VAL A 91 -1.70 7.88 -6.89
C VAL A 91 -2.17 7.15 -5.63
N THR A 92 -2.52 5.87 -5.79
CA THR A 92 -2.88 4.99 -4.68
C THR A 92 -2.07 3.70 -4.72
N VAL A 93 -1.84 3.11 -3.56
CA VAL A 93 -1.30 1.75 -3.42
C VAL A 93 -2.36 0.85 -2.77
N GLU A 94 -2.42 -0.39 -3.23
CA GLU A 94 -3.47 -1.34 -2.86
C GLU A 94 -2.90 -2.58 -2.15
N ALA A 95 -3.62 -2.98 -1.11
CA ALA A 95 -3.46 -4.23 -0.37
C ALA A 95 -4.85 -4.63 0.15
N SER A 96 -4.99 -5.09 1.39
CA SER A 96 -6.31 -5.21 2.01
C SER A 96 -7.07 -3.88 2.14
N ASN A 97 -6.37 -2.75 2.01
CA ASN A 97 -6.95 -1.40 1.93
C ASN A 97 -6.29 -0.61 0.78
N ILE A 98 -6.92 0.50 0.38
CA ILE A 98 -6.39 1.46 -0.58
C ILE A 98 -5.86 2.67 0.17
N HIS A 99 -4.62 3.06 -0.11
CA HIS A 99 -3.96 4.21 0.52
C HIS A 99 -3.56 5.24 -0.54
N GLU A 100 -3.82 6.53 -0.29
CA GLU A 100 -3.24 7.60 -1.09
C GLU A 100 -1.72 7.62 -0.91
N ALA A 101 -0.98 7.81 -2.00
CA ALA A 101 0.45 7.61 -2.05
C ALA A 101 1.13 8.69 -2.88
N ARG A 102 2.38 8.97 -2.54
CA ARG A 102 3.29 9.86 -3.28
C ARG A 102 4.51 9.08 -3.74
N PRO A 103 4.86 9.06 -5.03
CA PRO A 103 6.04 8.36 -5.51
C PRO A 103 7.32 8.87 -4.84
N VAL A 104 8.21 7.95 -4.47
CA VAL A 104 9.53 8.27 -3.93
C VAL A 104 10.59 7.85 -4.93
N ILE A 105 11.38 8.81 -5.39
CA ILE A 105 12.43 8.59 -6.38
C ILE A 105 13.79 8.69 -5.72
N ASN A 106 14.67 7.76 -6.09
CA ASN A 106 16.08 7.79 -5.76
C ASN A 106 16.88 7.31 -6.98
N ASN A 107 17.94 8.03 -7.34
CA ASN A 107 18.79 7.73 -8.50
C ASN A 107 18.01 7.46 -9.80
N GLY A 108 16.97 8.27 -10.07
CA GLY A 108 16.18 8.17 -11.30
C GLY A 108 15.21 6.99 -11.37
N ALA A 109 14.96 6.29 -10.25
CA ALA A 109 14.00 5.21 -10.18
C ALA A 109 13.01 5.41 -9.03
N VAL A 110 11.76 4.99 -9.23
CA VAL A 110 10.77 4.87 -8.16
C VAL A 110 11.18 3.71 -7.26
N VAL A 111 11.51 4.01 -6.01
CA VAL A 111 11.94 3.02 -5.00
C VAL A 111 10.82 2.65 -4.03
N GLY A 112 9.67 3.32 -4.13
CA GLY A 112 8.52 3.09 -3.28
C GLY A 112 7.58 4.29 -3.23
N PHE A 113 6.76 4.32 -2.19
CA PHE A 113 5.72 5.31 -1.99
C PHE A 113 5.75 5.85 -0.56
N TYR A 114 5.54 7.15 -0.41
CA TYR A 114 5.27 7.79 0.86
C TYR A 114 3.76 7.92 1.03
N LEU A 115 3.23 7.48 2.18
CA LEU A 115 1.82 7.58 2.53
C LEU A 115 1.63 8.80 3.44
N PRO A 116 1.00 9.89 2.95
CA PRO A 116 0.97 11.17 3.66
C PRO A 116 0.12 11.14 4.92
N VAL A 117 -0.97 10.37 4.95
CA VAL A 117 -1.86 10.26 6.11
C VAL A 117 -1.19 9.46 7.22
N GLU A 118 -0.61 8.31 6.88
CA GLU A 118 0.04 7.38 7.80
C GLU A 118 1.45 7.84 8.19
N ARG A 119 2.06 8.73 7.39
CA ARG A 119 3.46 9.20 7.54
C ARG A 119 4.46 8.04 7.51
N THR A 120 4.21 7.10 6.60
CA THR A 120 5.04 5.91 6.43
C THR A 120 5.57 5.81 5.01
N PHE A 121 6.65 5.04 4.86
CA PHE A 121 7.22 4.64 3.59
C PHE A 121 6.91 3.18 3.30
N VAL A 122 6.54 2.91 2.06
CA VAL A 122 6.28 1.58 1.50
C VAL A 122 7.30 1.34 0.40
N ARG A 123 8.13 0.32 0.57
CA ARG A 123 9.16 -0.03 -0.41
C ARG A 123 8.52 -0.72 -1.62
N ALA A 124 8.93 -0.32 -2.82
CA ALA A 124 8.61 -1.07 -4.04
C ALA A 124 9.34 -2.42 -4.05
N SER A 125 8.70 -3.46 -4.61
CA SER A 125 9.32 -4.78 -4.79
C SER A 125 10.62 -4.70 -5.58
N GLU A 126 10.64 -3.82 -6.58
CA GLU A 126 11.79 -3.52 -7.43
C GLU A 126 11.85 -2.03 -7.70
N ALA A 127 13.05 -1.50 -7.92
CA ALA A 127 13.22 -0.11 -8.32
C ALA A 127 12.87 0.05 -9.80
N VAL A 128 11.94 0.96 -10.12
CA VAL A 128 11.44 1.14 -11.49
C VAL A 128 11.99 2.44 -12.07
N PRO A 129 12.87 2.39 -13.10
CA PRO A 129 13.41 3.59 -13.73
C PRO A 129 12.32 4.50 -14.29
N VAL A 130 12.51 5.81 -14.15
CA VAL A 130 11.60 6.83 -14.66
C VAL A 130 12.37 7.93 -15.36
N THR A 131 11.78 8.46 -16.43
CA THR A 131 12.35 9.56 -17.22
C THR A 131 11.39 10.73 -17.20
N PHE A 132 11.92 11.92 -16.99
CA PHE A 132 11.17 13.17 -16.93
C PHE A 132 11.61 14.14 -18.01
N GLN A 133 10.70 15.00 -18.45
CA GLN A 133 11.01 16.24 -19.14
C GLN A 133 10.51 17.42 -18.32
N ILE A 134 11.22 18.54 -18.35
CA ILE A 134 10.76 19.76 -17.69
C ILE A 134 9.51 20.27 -18.44
N SER A 135 8.45 20.56 -17.69
CA SER A 135 7.29 21.28 -18.24
C SER A 135 7.64 22.76 -18.31
N HIS A 136 7.53 23.33 -19.51
CA HIS A 136 7.62 24.78 -19.74
C HIS A 136 6.30 25.47 -19.43
#